data_AF-A0A225UQP1-F1
#
_entry.id   AF-A0A225UQP1-F1
#
_cell.length_a   1.000
_cell.length_b   1.000
_cell.length_c   1.000
_cell.angle_alpha   90.00
_cell.angle_beta   90.00
_cell.angle_gamma   90.00
#
_symmetry.space_group_name_H-M   'P 1'
#
loop_
_entity.id
_entity.type
_entity.pdbx_description
1 polymer ?
#
loop_
_entity_poly.entity_id
_entity_poly.type
_entity_poly.pdbx_seq_one_letter_code
_entity_poly.pdbx_strand_id
1 'polypeptide(L)'
;MFSAILSYLKKIKRFFQSRENVELQSWLKARLSTDDVFKILQLDEAGDKLLSNPNLKRWAAFVEKKIGNPPELMMVMKLRTHYDDATLARMFEFGTKTKGTRKMAKKLQDAQFVRWFLDGKWPNEIIDDVFKVPLGASWTKTDDVQPIWAKYSKYFEKYKPNWRDLQ
;
A
#
# COMPACT_ATOMS: atom_id res chain seq x y z
N MET A 1 -8.72 -1.34 -19.48
CA MET A 1 -7.85 -1.18 -18.29
C MET A 1 -7.51 0.28 -17.94
N PHE A 2 -7.01 1.09 -18.88
CA PHE A 2 -6.63 2.50 -18.62
C PHE A 2 -7.74 3.38 -18.00
N SER A 3 -8.99 3.26 -18.43
CA SER A 3 -10.11 4.06 -17.89
C SER A 3 -10.38 3.80 -16.39
N ALA A 4 -10.31 2.53 -15.94
CA ALA A 4 -10.49 2.17 -14.53
C ALA A 4 -9.34 2.70 -13.66
N ILE A 5 -8.10 2.58 -14.15
CA ILE A 5 -6.90 3.11 -13.50
C ILE A 5 -6.99 4.64 -13.39
N LEU A 6 -7.35 5.33 -14.47
CA LEU A 6 -7.52 6.79 -14.49
C LEU A 6 -8.68 7.26 -13.60
N SER A 7 -9.80 6.53 -13.58
CA SER A 7 -10.93 6.83 -12.70
C SER A 7 -10.56 6.68 -11.22
N TYR A 8 -9.76 5.66 -10.88
CA TYR A 8 -9.25 5.46 -9.53
C TYR A 8 -8.20 6.51 -9.17
N LEU A 9 -7.18 6.74 -10.01
CA LEU A 9 -6.16 7.79 -9.81
C LEU A 9 -6.79 9.19 -9.63
N LYS A 10 -7.89 9.48 -10.34
CA LYS A 10 -8.69 10.71 -10.12
C LYS A 10 -9.33 10.77 -8.73
N LYS A 11 -9.72 9.64 -8.13
CA LYS A 11 -10.30 9.56 -6.77
C LYS A 11 -9.25 9.64 -5.65
N ILE A 12 -8.00 9.23 -5.88
CA ILE A 12 -6.91 9.34 -4.89
C ILE A 12 -6.31 10.76 -4.84
N LYS A 13 -6.84 11.73 -5.61
CA LYS A 13 -6.19 13.03 -5.86
C LYS A 13 -5.72 13.83 -4.64
N ARG A 14 -6.17 13.53 -3.40
CA ARG A 14 -5.73 14.23 -2.17
C ARG A 14 -5.81 13.34 -0.92
N PHE A 15 -4.89 12.40 -0.77
CA PHE A 15 -4.85 11.57 0.44
C PHE A 15 -3.81 12.02 1.45
N PHE A 16 -2.55 12.22 1.05
CA PHE A 16 -1.53 12.88 1.87
C PHE A 16 -1.43 14.34 1.44
N GLN A 17 -1.36 15.25 2.42
CA GLN A 17 -1.03 16.65 2.20
C GLN A 17 -0.09 17.04 3.32
N SER A 18 1.20 17.04 3.02
CA SER A 18 2.24 17.47 3.94
C SER A 18 2.33 18.99 3.98
N ARG A 19 2.41 19.53 5.20
CA ARG A 19 2.85 20.90 5.44
C ARG A 19 4.38 20.94 5.29
N GLU A 20 4.90 22.07 4.79
CA GLU A 20 6.35 22.28 4.75
C GLU A 20 6.96 22.21 6.16
N ASN A 21 8.12 21.55 6.24
CA ASN A 21 9.00 21.61 7.42
C ASN A 21 10.46 21.70 6.98
N VAL A 22 11.34 22.14 7.89
CA VAL A 22 12.75 22.45 7.58
C VAL A 22 13.52 21.20 7.12
N GLU A 23 13.27 20.05 7.72
CA GLU A 23 13.93 18.78 7.36
C GLU A 23 13.55 18.28 5.97
N LEU A 24 12.26 18.33 5.62
CA LEU A 24 11.81 17.94 4.28
C LEU A 24 12.46 18.84 3.24
N GLN A 25 12.55 20.15 3.52
CA GLN A 25 13.24 21.09 2.64
C GLN A 25 14.75 20.80 2.55
N SER A 26 15.40 20.42 3.65
CA SER A 26 16.82 20.07 3.63
C SER A 26 17.08 18.79 2.83
N TRP A 27 16.27 17.73 3.01
CA TRP A 27 16.37 16.50 2.22
C TRP A 27 16.11 16.72 0.73
N LEU A 28 15.13 17.57 0.39
CA LEU A 28 14.85 17.94 -1.00
C LEU A 28 16.02 18.71 -1.63
N LYS A 29 16.58 19.70 -0.92
CA LYS A 29 17.76 20.46 -1.39
C LYS A 29 18.99 19.58 -1.56
N ALA A 30 19.20 18.63 -0.63
CA ALA A 30 20.26 17.64 -0.70
C ALA A 30 20.00 16.53 -1.75
N ARG A 31 18.87 16.58 -2.46
CA ARG A 31 18.46 15.63 -3.52
C ARG A 31 18.37 14.17 -3.07
N LEU A 32 18.23 13.90 -1.78
CA LEU A 32 18.19 12.55 -1.20
C LEU A 32 17.11 11.68 -1.81
N SER A 33 17.37 10.41 -2.08
CA SER A 33 16.35 9.47 -2.58
C SER A 33 15.30 9.16 -1.50
N THR A 34 14.16 8.58 -1.89
CA THR A 34 13.18 8.08 -0.92
C THR A 34 13.76 7.02 -0.01
N ASP A 35 14.75 6.27 -0.48
CA ASP A 35 15.35 5.15 0.24
C ASP A 35 16.39 5.67 1.23
N ASP A 36 17.13 6.73 0.88
CA ASP A 36 18.01 7.44 1.81
C ASP A 36 17.20 7.99 2.99
N VAL A 37 16.07 8.67 2.71
CA VAL A 37 15.21 9.22 3.77
C VAL A 37 14.54 8.11 4.58
N PHE A 38 14.21 6.96 3.96
CA PHE A 38 13.67 5.79 4.68
C PHE A 38 14.67 5.27 5.72
N LYS A 39 15.96 5.16 5.35
CA LYS A 39 17.07 4.74 6.23
C LYS A 39 17.42 5.79 7.28
N ILE A 40 17.50 7.07 6.92
CA ILE A 40 17.73 8.18 7.86
C ILE A 40 16.67 8.18 8.97
N LEU A 41 15.45 7.78 8.63
CA LEU A 41 14.33 7.69 9.55
C LEU A 41 14.22 6.33 10.28
N GLN A 42 15.18 5.42 10.05
CA GLN A 42 15.27 4.08 10.61
C GLN A 42 13.99 3.27 10.41
N LEU A 43 13.38 3.38 9.23
CA LEU A 43 12.14 2.67 8.91
C LEU A 43 12.40 1.26 8.37
N ASP A 44 13.61 0.99 7.88
CA ASP A 44 14.11 -0.32 7.48
C ASP A 44 14.31 -1.26 8.67
N GLU A 45 14.58 -0.71 9.86
CA GLU A 45 14.72 -1.46 11.11
C GLU A 45 13.42 -1.54 11.92
N ALA A 46 12.33 -0.92 11.45
CA ALA A 46 11.11 -0.77 12.24
C ALA A 46 10.31 -2.07 12.44
N GLY A 47 10.48 -3.06 11.55
CA GLY A 47 9.75 -4.33 11.56
C GLY A 47 8.24 -4.13 11.74
N ASP A 48 7.65 -4.89 12.67
CA ASP A 48 6.21 -4.83 12.98
C ASP A 48 5.76 -3.48 13.55
N LYS A 49 6.69 -2.65 14.04
CA LYS A 49 6.37 -1.32 14.60
C LYS A 49 6.26 -0.24 13.51
N LEU A 50 6.54 -0.55 12.24
CA LEU A 50 6.54 0.39 11.12
C LEU A 50 5.31 1.31 11.11
N LEU A 51 4.10 0.75 11.19
CA LEU A 51 2.86 1.53 11.13
C LEU A 51 2.65 2.47 12.32
N SER A 52 3.21 2.12 13.47
CA SER A 52 3.17 2.93 14.70
C SER A 52 4.32 3.94 14.78
N ASN A 53 5.35 3.79 13.94
CA ASN A 53 6.50 4.66 13.94
C ASN A 53 6.10 6.07 13.43
N PRO A 54 6.24 7.13 14.24
CA PRO A 54 5.87 8.48 13.83
C PRO A 54 6.66 8.97 12.60
N ASN A 55 7.86 8.45 12.37
CA ASN A 55 8.68 8.79 11.21
C ASN A 55 8.06 8.31 9.88
N LEU A 56 7.18 7.31 9.89
CA LEU A 56 6.49 6.85 8.68
C LEU A 56 5.70 8.00 8.02
N LYS A 57 5.12 8.91 8.83
CA LYS A 57 4.41 10.09 8.32
C LYS A 57 5.37 11.13 7.73
N ARG A 58 6.57 11.27 8.29
CA ARG A 58 7.61 12.18 7.77
C ARG A 58 8.14 11.67 6.43
N TRP A 59 8.37 10.37 6.33
CA TRP A 59 8.74 9.73 5.07
C TRP A 59 7.63 9.87 4.01
N ALA A 60 6.37 9.62 4.38
CA ALA A 60 5.23 9.82 3.48
C ALA A 60 5.15 11.26 2.91
N ALA A 61 5.39 12.27 3.77
CA ALA A 61 5.48 13.67 3.35
C ALA A 61 6.60 13.90 2.32
N PHE A 62 7.76 13.30 2.56
CA PHE A 62 8.89 13.41 1.64
C PHE A 62 8.61 12.75 0.29
N VAL A 63 8.05 11.53 0.29
CA VAL A 63 7.65 10.82 -0.94
C VAL A 63 6.64 11.65 -1.74
N GLU A 64 5.64 12.24 -1.08
CA GLU A 64 4.63 13.10 -1.72
C GLU A 64 5.26 14.29 -2.43
N LYS A 65 6.19 14.99 -1.76
CA LYS A 65 6.82 16.20 -2.32
C LYS A 65 7.85 15.89 -3.39
N LYS A 66 8.56 14.75 -3.27
CA LYS A 66 9.60 14.36 -4.23
C LYS A 66 9.04 13.73 -5.51
N ILE A 67 8.05 12.84 -5.39
CA ILE A 67 7.54 12.04 -6.52
C ILE A 67 6.20 12.58 -7.03
N GLY A 68 5.41 13.21 -6.16
CA GLY A 68 4.04 13.62 -6.45
C GLY A 68 3.02 12.60 -5.97
N ASN A 69 1.78 12.77 -6.43
CA ASN A 69 0.62 12.02 -5.95
C ASN A 69 0.22 10.86 -6.89
N PRO A 70 -0.22 9.70 -6.35
CA PRO A 70 -0.40 9.40 -4.93
C PRO A 70 0.86 8.80 -4.26
N PRO A 71 1.34 9.36 -3.13
CA PRO A 71 2.54 8.86 -2.46
C PRO A 71 2.36 7.44 -1.92
N GLU A 72 1.14 7.03 -1.55
CA GLU A 72 0.91 5.73 -0.93
C GLU A 72 1.23 4.54 -1.84
N LEU A 73 0.99 4.67 -3.16
CA LEU A 73 1.39 3.62 -4.12
C LEU A 73 2.90 3.47 -4.18
N MET A 74 3.62 4.60 -4.18
CA MET A 74 5.08 4.61 -4.14
C MET A 74 5.61 4.09 -2.82
N MET A 75 4.97 4.44 -1.70
CA MET A 75 5.30 3.90 -0.39
C MET A 75 5.15 2.38 -0.37
N VAL A 76 4.03 1.83 -0.87
CA VAL A 76 3.84 0.37 -0.96
C VAL A 76 4.93 -0.25 -1.84
N MET A 77 5.23 0.32 -3.02
CA MET A 77 6.29 -0.19 -3.88
C MET A 77 7.66 -0.22 -3.20
N LYS A 78 7.97 0.78 -2.36
CA LYS A 78 9.21 0.80 -1.58
C LYS A 78 9.18 -0.16 -0.39
N LEU A 79 8.06 -0.29 0.32
CA LEU A 79 7.94 -1.26 1.39
C LEU A 79 8.12 -2.70 0.89
N ARG A 80 7.71 -3.01 -0.35
CA ARG A 80 7.94 -4.32 -0.99
C ARG A 80 9.42 -4.68 -1.21
N THR A 81 10.34 -3.71 -1.12
CA THR A 81 11.78 -4.00 -1.18
C THR A 81 12.35 -4.46 0.17
N HIS A 82 11.55 -4.37 1.24
CA HIS A 82 11.94 -4.73 2.61
C HIS A 82 11.06 -5.84 3.21
N TYR A 83 9.82 -5.94 2.75
CA TYR A 83 8.83 -6.90 3.24
C TYR A 83 8.20 -7.64 2.05
N ASP A 84 7.93 -8.93 2.20
CA ASP A 84 7.11 -9.65 1.22
C ASP A 84 5.66 -9.16 1.24
N ASP A 85 4.93 -9.43 0.14
CA ASP A 85 3.56 -8.93 -0.05
C ASP A 85 2.58 -9.47 1.00
N ALA A 86 2.75 -10.70 1.48
CA ALA A 86 1.87 -11.29 2.49
C ALA A 86 2.09 -10.65 3.86
N THR A 87 3.35 -10.40 4.22
CA THR A 87 3.73 -9.69 5.45
C THR A 87 3.15 -8.28 5.45
N LEU A 88 3.26 -7.53 4.34
CA LEU A 88 2.62 -6.21 4.23
C LEU A 88 1.10 -6.29 4.33
N ALA A 89 0.48 -7.26 3.67
CA ALA A 89 -0.96 -7.40 3.68
C ALA A 89 -1.50 -7.66 5.10
N ARG A 90 -0.85 -8.55 5.85
CA ARG A 90 -1.17 -8.82 7.26
C ARG A 90 -0.95 -7.58 8.13
N MET A 91 0.20 -6.92 7.96
CA MET A 91 0.55 -5.72 8.73
C MET A 91 -0.49 -4.61 8.53
N PHE A 92 -0.90 -4.35 7.29
CA PHE A 92 -1.92 -3.35 7.00
C PHE A 92 -3.29 -3.76 7.52
N GLU A 93 -3.69 -5.03 7.36
CA GLU A 93 -4.96 -5.52 7.89
C GLU A 93 -5.06 -5.36 9.40
N PHE A 94 -4.05 -5.83 10.13
CA PHE A 94 -3.95 -5.65 11.58
C PHE A 94 -3.96 -4.16 11.95
N GLY A 95 -3.17 -3.37 11.23
CA GLY A 95 -3.09 -1.93 11.40
C GLY A 95 -4.43 -1.22 11.23
N THR A 96 -5.36 -1.73 10.40
CA THR A 96 -6.70 -1.15 10.24
C THR A 96 -7.58 -1.32 11.48
N LYS A 97 -7.34 -2.35 12.28
CA LYS A 97 -8.10 -2.66 13.49
C LYS A 97 -7.63 -1.79 14.68
N THR A 98 -6.35 -1.42 14.70
CA THR A 98 -5.73 -0.66 15.79
C THR A 98 -5.94 0.87 15.69
N LYS A 99 -6.47 1.51 16.75
CA LYS A 99 -6.87 2.94 16.76
C LYS A 99 -5.77 3.90 16.28
N GLY A 100 -4.52 3.72 16.74
CA GLY A 100 -3.39 4.60 16.43
C GLY A 100 -2.87 4.49 14.99
N THR A 101 -3.01 3.32 14.38
CA THR A 101 -2.45 3.00 13.05
C THR A 101 -3.51 3.00 11.95
N ARG A 102 -4.80 2.87 12.31
CA ARG A 102 -5.94 2.66 11.41
C ARG A 102 -5.93 3.53 10.15
N LYS A 103 -5.73 4.83 10.32
CA LYS A 103 -5.77 5.77 9.20
C LYS A 103 -4.64 5.53 8.21
N MET A 104 -3.41 5.32 8.68
CA MET A 104 -2.27 5.05 7.80
C MET A 104 -2.39 3.66 7.16
N ALA A 105 -2.72 2.66 7.97
CA ALA A 105 -2.89 1.28 7.52
C ALA A 105 -3.94 1.16 6.41
N LYS A 106 -5.10 1.81 6.55
CA LYS A 106 -6.15 1.79 5.52
C LYS A 106 -5.65 2.38 4.19
N LYS A 107 -4.92 3.49 4.24
CA LYS A 107 -4.39 4.12 3.02
C LYS A 107 -3.37 3.23 2.30
N LEU A 108 -2.49 2.59 3.06
CA LEU A 108 -1.49 1.68 2.50
C LEU A 108 -2.15 0.37 2.01
N GLN A 109 -3.19 -0.12 2.68
CA GLN A 109 -3.98 -1.27 2.22
C GLN A 109 -4.72 -0.94 0.90
N ASP A 110 -5.34 0.23 0.80
CA ASP A 110 -5.99 0.67 -0.44
C ASP A 110 -4.95 0.75 -1.58
N ALA A 111 -3.77 1.30 -1.32
CA ALA A 111 -2.66 1.35 -2.29
C ALA A 111 -2.10 -0.04 -2.65
N GLN A 112 -2.07 -0.99 -1.71
CA GLN A 112 -1.70 -2.38 -1.98
C GLN A 112 -2.70 -3.03 -2.95
N PHE A 113 -4.00 -2.83 -2.75
CA PHE A 113 -5.03 -3.35 -3.66
C PHE A 113 -4.94 -2.75 -5.06
N VAL A 114 -4.59 -1.46 -5.15
CA VAL A 114 -4.29 -0.83 -6.44
C VAL A 114 -3.13 -1.53 -7.11
N ARG A 115 -2.04 -1.78 -6.37
CA ARG A 115 -0.88 -2.46 -6.93
C ARG A 115 -1.23 -3.85 -7.44
N TRP A 116 -1.91 -4.67 -6.65
CA TRP A 116 -2.36 -6.00 -7.07
C TRP A 116 -3.26 -5.94 -8.31
N PHE A 117 -4.18 -4.99 -8.36
CA PHE A 117 -5.06 -4.81 -9.53
C PHE A 117 -4.28 -4.39 -10.78
N LEU A 118 -3.30 -3.48 -10.64
CA LEU A 118 -2.41 -3.07 -11.73
C LEU A 118 -1.48 -4.21 -12.19
N ASP A 119 -1.11 -5.09 -11.28
CA ASP A 119 -0.37 -6.33 -11.55
C ASP A 119 -1.23 -7.40 -12.24
N GLY A 120 -2.52 -7.12 -12.48
CA GLY A 120 -3.44 -8.05 -13.10
C GLY A 120 -3.88 -9.20 -12.19
N LYS A 121 -3.62 -9.09 -10.86
CA LYS A 121 -3.90 -10.18 -9.92
C LYS A 121 -5.38 -10.32 -9.66
N TRP A 122 -5.94 -11.47 -9.98
CA TRP A 122 -7.31 -11.84 -9.63
C TRP A 122 -7.39 -12.25 -8.16
N PRO A 123 -8.58 -12.15 -7.53
CA PRO A 123 -8.70 -12.50 -6.11
C PRO A 123 -8.26 -13.93 -5.75
N ASN A 124 -8.47 -14.90 -6.64
CA ASN A 124 -7.97 -16.27 -6.45
C ASN A 124 -6.44 -16.32 -6.49
N GLU A 125 -5.79 -15.58 -7.39
CA GLU A 125 -4.33 -15.52 -7.49
C GLU A 125 -3.67 -14.91 -6.25
N ILE A 126 -4.38 -14.09 -5.47
CA ILE A 126 -3.85 -13.59 -4.19
C ILE A 126 -3.62 -14.73 -3.18
N ILE A 127 -4.47 -15.75 -3.19
CA ILE A 127 -4.32 -16.89 -2.27
C ILE A 127 -3.05 -17.68 -2.60
N ASP A 128 -2.79 -17.88 -3.89
CA ASP A 128 -1.69 -18.72 -4.37
C ASP A 128 -0.37 -17.92 -4.46
N ASP A 129 -0.39 -16.73 -5.06
CA ASP A 129 0.83 -15.96 -5.34
C ASP A 129 1.33 -15.17 -4.13
N VAL A 130 0.41 -14.59 -3.36
CA VAL A 130 0.76 -13.73 -2.23
C VAL A 130 0.85 -14.57 -0.97
N PHE A 131 -0.25 -15.23 -0.59
CA PHE A 131 -0.30 -15.97 0.67
C PHE A 131 0.27 -17.39 0.58
N LYS A 132 0.49 -17.91 -0.63
CA LYS A 132 1.07 -19.24 -0.88
C LYS A 132 0.36 -20.34 -0.09
N VAL A 133 -0.97 -20.26 0.00
CA VAL A 133 -1.75 -21.26 0.73
C VAL A 133 -1.78 -22.56 -0.08
N PRO A 134 -1.44 -23.74 0.51
CA PRO A 134 -1.43 -25.00 -0.22
C PRO A 134 -2.80 -25.35 -0.81
N LEU A 135 -2.80 -25.95 -1.99
CA LEU A 135 -4.01 -26.51 -2.62
C LEU A 135 -4.68 -27.51 -1.67
N GLY A 136 -6.00 -27.35 -1.48
CA GLY A 136 -6.80 -28.17 -0.57
C GLY A 136 -6.84 -27.68 0.88
N ALA A 137 -6.00 -26.70 1.26
CA ALA A 137 -6.12 -26.04 2.55
C ALA A 137 -7.28 -25.03 2.56
N SER A 138 -8.05 -25.01 3.64
CA SER A 138 -9.20 -24.11 3.80
C SER A 138 -8.74 -22.71 4.23
N TRP A 139 -8.20 -21.91 3.30
CA TRP A 139 -7.80 -20.51 3.58
C TRP A 139 -8.96 -19.66 4.13
N THR A 140 -10.20 -20.02 3.79
CA THR A 140 -11.43 -19.38 4.27
C THR A 140 -11.64 -19.47 5.78
N LYS A 141 -10.90 -20.33 6.48
CA LYS A 141 -10.91 -20.49 7.94
C LYS A 141 -9.74 -19.78 8.64
N THR A 142 -8.89 -19.09 7.90
CA THR A 142 -7.74 -18.37 8.46
C THR A 142 -8.11 -16.92 8.78
N ASP A 143 -7.96 -16.53 10.04
CA ASP A 143 -8.38 -15.22 10.55
C ASP A 143 -7.55 -14.05 10.00
N ASP A 144 -6.38 -14.34 9.42
CA ASP A 144 -5.45 -13.36 8.85
C ASP A 144 -5.64 -13.15 7.33
N VAL A 145 -5.91 -14.21 6.54
CA VAL A 145 -6.04 -14.11 5.06
C VAL A 145 -7.46 -13.74 4.61
N GLN A 146 -8.47 -14.38 5.19
CA GLN A 146 -9.87 -14.20 4.78
C GLN A 146 -10.35 -12.74 4.74
N PRO A 147 -10.08 -11.87 5.73
CA PRO A 147 -10.50 -10.47 5.67
C PRO A 147 -9.79 -9.68 4.57
N ILE A 148 -8.52 -10.00 4.28
CA ILE A 148 -7.73 -9.33 3.24
C ILE A 148 -8.29 -9.68 1.87
N TRP A 149 -8.47 -10.99 1.62
CA TRP A 149 -9.03 -11.48 0.37
C TRP A 149 -10.43 -10.91 0.12
N ALA A 150 -11.29 -10.87 1.15
CA ALA A 150 -12.65 -10.35 1.01
C ALA A 150 -12.65 -8.86 0.63
N LYS A 151 -11.78 -8.06 1.26
CA LYS A 151 -11.62 -6.63 0.95
C LYS A 151 -11.07 -6.43 -0.46
N TYR A 152 -10.05 -7.19 -0.87
CA TYR A 152 -9.49 -7.11 -2.21
C TYR A 152 -10.50 -7.55 -3.27
N SER A 153 -11.25 -8.63 -3.06
CA SER A 153 -12.31 -9.10 -3.96
C SER A 153 -13.35 -8.02 -4.19
N LYS A 154 -13.79 -7.36 -3.11
CA LYS A 154 -14.73 -6.23 -3.20
C LYS A 154 -14.15 -5.04 -3.96
N TYR A 155 -12.87 -4.75 -3.78
CA TYR A 155 -12.16 -3.73 -4.55
C TYR A 155 -12.14 -4.12 -6.05
N PHE A 156 -11.71 -5.34 -6.36
CA PHE A 156 -11.60 -5.85 -7.72
C PHE A 156 -12.94 -5.79 -8.45
N GLU A 157 -14.01 -6.33 -7.85
CA GLU A 157 -15.36 -6.31 -8.44
C GLU A 157 -15.89 -4.90 -8.73
N LYS A 158 -15.54 -3.93 -7.89
CA LYS A 158 -15.94 -2.54 -8.08
C LYS A 158 -15.22 -1.85 -9.25
N TYR A 159 -13.98 -2.25 -9.54
CA TYR A 159 -13.11 -1.54 -10.48
C TYR A 159 -12.73 -2.37 -11.72
N LYS A 160 -13.11 -3.66 -11.77
CA LYS A 160 -12.88 -4.51 -12.94
C LYS A 160 -13.52 -3.87 -14.18
N PRO A 161 -12.82 -3.85 -15.33
CA PRO A 161 -13.40 -3.36 -16.57
C PRO A 161 -14.64 -4.18 -16.94
N ASN A 162 -15.63 -3.54 -17.59
CA ASN A 162 -16.66 -4.31 -18.28
C ASN A 162 -16.00 -4.98 -19.49
N TRP A 163 -16.08 -6.31 -19.56
CA TRP A 163 -15.40 -7.10 -20.58
C TRP A 163 -15.94 -6.83 -21.99
N ARG A 164 -17.17 -6.32 -22.09
CA ARG A 164 -17.77 -5.81 -23.35
C ARG A 164 -17.10 -4.56 -23.90
N ASP A 165 -16.36 -3.81 -23.06
CA ASP A 165 -15.64 -2.60 -23.49
C ASP A 165 -14.21 -2.92 -23.99
N LEU A 166 -13.86 -4.21 -24.05
CA LEU A 166 -12.56 -4.72 -24.51
C LEU A 166 -12.67 -5.57 -25.79
N GLN A 167 -13.89 -5.75 -26.32
CA GLN A 167 -14.21 -6.38 -27.61
C GLN A 167 -14.55 -5.29 -28.63
#